data_AF-A0A502CFW3-F1
#
_entry.id   AF-A0A502CFW3-F1
#
_cell.length_a   1.000
_cell.length_b   1.000
_cell.length_c   1.000
_cell.angle_alpha   90.00
_cell.angle_beta   90.00
_cell.angle_gamma   90.00
#
_symmetry.space_group_name_H-M   'P 1'
#
loop_
_entity.id
_entity.type
_entity.pdbx_description
1 polymer ?
#
loop_
_entity_poly.entity_id
_entity_poly.type
_entity_poly.pdbx_seq_one_letter_code
_entity_poly.pdbx_strand_id
1 'polypeptide(L)'
;MKIRHLTLTLVCAAVLAGLAVAPAMAQSTTTSGTSTTSTSTNQESTRLSTEFTSFAGSDTNSQALVTGLRNGTAITLTDTTAGTTTTTTTTTTTTTTFTPATGKLGYGNVKIALSLAEASLAQADITDPTATELEAALNGGTLVLADGTSVDLKGVLALRAAGEGWGQIANSMGFKLGDVMRSPKAAGSASASAHAHANVSVDKVVFGRSHMTDHPSATDHPGKLDFAGKPDFAGKPTLPDRPQVPDRPQIPDRPQIPDHPTRAGRPGG
;
A
#
# COMPACT_ATOMS: atom_id res chain seq x y z
N MET A 1 13.40 -57.87 12.19
CA MET A 1 12.88 -57.55 10.83
C MET A 1 14.04 -57.04 9.99
N LYS A 2 14.10 -57.45 8.73
CA LYS A 2 15.23 -57.39 7.80
C LYS A 2 15.68 -55.96 7.47
N ILE A 3 17.01 -55.80 7.43
CA ILE A 3 17.76 -54.70 6.78
C ILE A 3 17.67 -54.89 5.25
N ARG A 4 17.89 -53.80 4.49
CA ARG A 4 18.61 -53.66 3.19
C ARG A 4 17.89 -52.65 2.25
N HIS A 5 18.52 -51.50 1.97
CA HIS A 5 19.21 -51.10 0.71
C HIS A 5 18.23 -50.90 -0.48
N LEU A 6 18.37 -49.96 -1.42
CA LEU A 6 19.54 -49.54 -2.17
C LEU A 6 19.11 -48.38 -3.10
N THR A 7 19.98 -47.40 -3.31
CA THR A 7 19.97 -46.37 -4.37
C THR A 7 19.90 -46.94 -5.79
N LEU A 8 19.19 -46.29 -6.73
CA LEU A 8 19.46 -46.44 -8.16
C LEU A 8 19.08 -45.17 -8.96
N THR A 9 20.10 -44.41 -9.32
CA THR A 9 20.13 -43.44 -10.42
C THR A 9 20.01 -44.16 -11.77
N LEU A 10 19.15 -43.69 -12.67
CA LEU A 10 19.10 -44.15 -14.05
C LEU A 10 19.30 -42.98 -15.01
N VAL A 11 20.52 -42.92 -15.55
CA VAL A 11 20.89 -42.20 -16.78
C VAL A 11 20.70 -43.19 -17.93
N CYS A 12 20.00 -42.79 -19.00
CA CYS A 12 20.09 -43.42 -20.31
C CYS A 12 20.10 -42.36 -21.41
N ALA A 13 21.13 -42.46 -22.24
CA ALA A 13 21.48 -41.57 -23.32
C ALA A 13 21.07 -42.16 -24.69
N ALA A 14 21.27 -41.33 -25.73
CA ALA A 14 21.54 -41.67 -27.13
C ALA A 14 20.31 -41.76 -28.08
N VAL A 15 20.30 -41.33 -29.36
CA VAL A 15 21.30 -40.69 -30.26
C VAL A 15 20.62 -40.35 -31.63
N LEU A 16 21.08 -39.28 -32.30
CA LEU A 16 21.17 -38.92 -33.75
C LEU A 16 20.00 -39.05 -34.77
N ALA A 17 19.81 -37.94 -35.52
CA ALA A 17 19.86 -37.79 -37.01
C ALA A 17 18.63 -37.14 -37.67
N GLY A 18 18.86 -36.09 -38.48
CA GLY A 18 17.89 -35.58 -39.47
C GLY A 18 18.11 -34.13 -39.92
N LEU A 19 18.88 -33.94 -41.00
CA LEU A 19 19.03 -32.69 -41.75
C LEU A 19 17.80 -32.47 -42.65
N ALA A 20 17.09 -31.35 -42.51
CA ALA A 20 16.19 -30.83 -43.55
C ALA A 20 16.09 -29.30 -43.41
N VAL A 21 16.80 -28.59 -44.29
CA VAL A 21 16.58 -27.16 -44.54
C VAL A 21 15.39 -27.06 -45.50
N ALA A 22 14.29 -26.48 -45.02
CA ALA A 22 13.21 -26.00 -45.88
C ALA A 22 12.92 -24.52 -45.53
N PRO A 23 12.78 -23.62 -46.51
CA PRO A 23 12.40 -22.25 -46.27
C PRO A 23 10.92 -22.21 -45.85
N ALA A 24 10.66 -22.01 -44.56
CA ALA A 24 9.32 -21.71 -44.08
C ALA A 24 8.96 -20.29 -44.54
N MET A 25 8.01 -20.20 -45.47
CA MET A 25 7.34 -18.96 -45.81
C MET A 25 6.70 -18.40 -44.52
N ALA A 26 7.03 -17.16 -44.18
CA ALA A 26 6.47 -16.43 -43.05
C ALA A 26 4.97 -16.20 -43.28
N GLN A 27 4.14 -17.18 -42.93
CA GLN A 27 2.74 -16.93 -42.61
C GLN A 27 2.72 -16.33 -41.22
N SER A 28 2.52 -15.00 -41.17
CA SER A 28 2.10 -14.28 -39.98
C SER A 28 0.78 -14.88 -39.49
N THR A 29 0.87 -15.91 -38.66
CA THR A 29 -0.22 -16.28 -37.77
C THR A 29 -0.35 -15.14 -36.77
N THR A 30 -1.25 -14.21 -37.07
CA THR A 30 -1.83 -13.30 -36.07
C THR A 30 -2.50 -14.16 -35.01
N THR A 31 -1.69 -14.62 -34.06
CA THR A 31 -2.16 -15.08 -32.77
C THR A 31 -2.63 -13.82 -32.06
N SER A 32 -3.91 -13.51 -32.17
CA SER A 32 -4.59 -12.62 -31.22
C SER A 32 -4.63 -13.32 -29.85
N GLY A 33 -3.45 -13.41 -29.24
CA GLY A 33 -3.27 -13.73 -27.84
C GLY A 33 -3.40 -12.43 -27.06
N THR A 34 -4.47 -12.31 -26.27
CA THR A 34 -4.74 -11.30 -25.26
C THR A 34 -3.48 -10.84 -24.51
N SER A 35 -2.82 -9.79 -25.01
CA SER A 35 -1.68 -9.08 -24.37
C SER A 35 -2.08 -7.71 -23.83
N THR A 36 -3.38 -7.43 -23.71
CA THR A 36 -3.89 -6.12 -23.28
C THR A 36 -3.67 -5.84 -21.79
N THR A 37 -3.59 -6.89 -20.96
CA THR A 37 -3.46 -6.75 -19.49
C THR A 37 -2.05 -6.34 -19.04
N SER A 38 -1.01 -6.86 -19.70
CA SER A 38 0.39 -6.55 -19.35
C SER A 38 0.78 -5.13 -19.73
N THR A 39 0.26 -4.59 -20.84
CA THR A 39 0.53 -3.21 -21.24
C THR A 39 -0.12 -2.21 -20.28
N SER A 40 -1.40 -2.39 -19.94
CA SER A 40 -2.11 -1.46 -19.04
C SER A 40 -1.51 -1.42 -17.62
N THR A 41 -1.07 -2.56 -17.09
CA THR A 41 -0.46 -2.62 -15.75
C THR A 41 0.93 -1.99 -15.69
N ASN A 42 1.71 -2.05 -16.77
CA ASN A 42 2.98 -1.35 -16.87
C ASN A 42 2.78 0.17 -16.99
N GLN A 43 1.79 0.62 -17.75
CA GLN A 43 1.48 2.05 -17.90
C GLN A 43 1.10 2.70 -16.56
N GLU A 44 0.25 2.05 -15.75
CA GLU A 44 -0.13 2.59 -14.44
C GLU A 44 1.05 2.59 -13.45
N SER A 45 1.92 1.57 -13.48
CA SER A 45 3.14 1.56 -12.65
C SER A 45 4.07 2.72 -12.96
N THR A 46 4.33 2.95 -14.25
CA THR A 46 5.18 4.06 -14.73
C THR A 46 4.56 5.40 -14.34
N ARG A 47 3.26 5.58 -14.57
CA ARG A 47 2.55 6.81 -14.23
C ARG A 47 2.65 7.14 -12.74
N LEU A 48 2.41 6.16 -11.86
CA LEU A 48 2.49 6.36 -10.42
C LEU A 48 3.93 6.63 -9.99
N SER A 49 4.90 5.92 -10.56
CA SER A 49 6.31 6.15 -10.24
C SER A 49 6.70 7.60 -10.57
N THR A 50 6.30 8.12 -11.73
CA THR A 50 6.53 9.52 -12.10
C THR A 50 5.79 10.52 -11.18
N GLU A 51 4.55 10.22 -10.80
CA GLU A 51 3.75 11.10 -9.93
C GLU A 51 4.39 11.26 -8.54
N PHE A 52 4.98 10.19 -8.00
CA PHE A 52 5.58 10.18 -6.66
C PHE A 52 7.12 10.31 -6.65
N THR A 53 7.77 10.62 -7.78
CA THR A 53 9.24 10.80 -7.83
C THR A 53 9.72 11.84 -6.83
N SER A 54 9.10 13.03 -6.79
CA SER A 54 9.47 14.09 -5.84
C SER A 54 9.24 13.67 -4.40
N PHE A 55 8.14 12.98 -4.13
CA PHE A 55 7.81 12.49 -2.79
C PHE A 55 8.77 11.40 -2.30
N ALA A 56 9.25 10.53 -3.20
CA ALA A 56 10.19 9.46 -2.90
C ALA A 56 11.67 9.90 -2.90
N GLY A 57 11.95 11.15 -3.29
CA GLY A 57 13.29 11.70 -3.46
C GLY A 57 14.04 11.26 -4.73
N SER A 58 13.60 10.20 -5.43
CA SER A 58 14.20 9.76 -6.70
C SER A 58 13.27 8.83 -7.50
N ASP A 59 13.55 8.66 -8.81
CA ASP A 59 12.81 7.73 -9.66
C ASP A 59 12.96 6.27 -9.21
N THR A 60 14.16 5.88 -8.78
CA THR A 60 14.45 4.55 -8.26
C THR A 60 13.66 4.27 -6.99
N ASN A 61 13.62 5.22 -6.06
CA ASN A 61 12.86 5.07 -4.82
C ASN A 61 11.36 5.00 -5.11
N SER A 62 10.86 5.84 -6.01
CA SER A 62 9.43 5.83 -6.38
C SER A 62 9.02 4.50 -7.04
N GLN A 63 9.85 3.96 -7.93
CA GLN A 63 9.61 2.65 -8.51
C GLN A 63 9.65 1.53 -7.47
N ALA A 64 10.57 1.61 -6.50
CA ALA A 64 10.64 0.67 -5.38
C ALA A 64 9.38 0.73 -4.50
N LEU A 65 8.88 1.93 -4.19
CA LEU A 65 7.63 2.12 -3.45
C LEU A 65 6.45 1.50 -4.21
N VAL A 66 6.23 1.88 -5.46
CA VAL A 66 5.08 1.41 -6.24
C VAL A 66 5.12 -0.10 -6.41
N THR A 67 6.29 -0.66 -6.74
CA THR A 67 6.46 -2.10 -6.96
C THR A 67 6.32 -2.88 -5.66
N GLY A 68 6.93 -2.41 -4.57
CA GLY A 68 6.86 -3.07 -3.27
C GLY A 68 5.46 -3.05 -2.68
N LEU A 69 4.74 -1.92 -2.77
CA LEU A 69 3.34 -1.82 -2.34
C LEU A 69 2.41 -2.67 -3.21
N ARG A 70 2.65 -2.72 -4.53
CA ARG A 70 1.88 -3.56 -5.46
C ARG A 70 2.00 -5.04 -5.11
N ASN A 71 3.21 -5.48 -4.76
CA ASN A 71 3.54 -6.87 -4.52
C ASN A 71 3.47 -7.28 -3.06
N GLY A 72 3.34 -6.33 -2.13
CA GLY A 72 3.41 -6.57 -0.69
C GLY A 72 4.79 -7.08 -0.27
N THR A 73 5.86 -6.59 -0.92
CA THR A 73 7.25 -7.03 -0.67
C THR A 73 8.05 -5.92 -0.01
N ALA A 74 9.21 -6.27 0.54
CA ALA A 74 10.14 -5.29 1.10
C ALA A 74 10.47 -4.18 0.09
N ILE A 75 10.49 -2.95 0.58
CA ILE A 75 10.81 -1.72 -0.15
C ILE A 75 12.14 -1.23 0.41
N THR A 76 13.09 -0.97 -0.46
CA THR A 76 14.39 -0.39 -0.11
C THR A 76 14.51 0.98 -0.75
N LEU A 77 14.64 2.01 0.08
CA LEU A 77 14.82 3.39 -0.34
C LEU A 77 16.24 3.84 -0.03
N THR A 78 16.80 4.63 -0.94
CA THR A 78 18.15 5.16 -0.81
C THR A 78 18.09 6.68 -0.86
N ASP A 79 18.53 7.31 0.21
CA ASP A 79 18.71 8.75 0.29
C ASP A 79 20.18 9.07 0.10
N THR A 80 20.46 10.02 -0.78
CA THR A 80 21.81 10.49 -1.03
C THR A 80 21.86 11.98 -0.76
N THR A 81 22.52 12.37 0.32
CA THR A 81 22.70 13.78 0.68
C THR A 81 24.13 14.18 0.34
N ALA A 82 24.28 15.16 -0.55
CA ALA A 82 25.57 15.76 -0.84
C ALA A 82 25.83 16.93 0.12
N GLY A 83 26.76 16.74 1.06
CA GLY A 83 27.33 17.82 1.86
C GLY A 83 28.39 18.54 1.05
N THR A 84 28.26 19.85 0.88
CA THR A 84 29.27 20.66 0.18
C THR A 84 29.96 21.55 1.20
N THR A 85 31.25 21.30 1.44
CA THR A 85 32.13 22.26 2.10
C THR A 85 32.97 22.94 1.01
N THR A 86 33.42 24.18 1.20
CA THR A 86 34.10 25.06 0.21
C THR A 86 35.26 24.42 -0.58
N THR A 87 35.72 23.21 -0.23
CA THR A 87 36.80 22.49 -0.91
C THR A 87 36.54 20.97 -1.05
N THR A 88 35.41 20.42 -0.60
CA THR A 88 35.14 18.96 -0.68
C THR A 88 33.64 18.67 -0.69
N THR A 89 33.22 17.89 -1.69
CA THR A 89 31.88 17.29 -1.78
C THR A 89 31.90 15.95 -1.09
N THR A 90 31.19 15.82 0.03
CA THR A 90 31.02 14.56 0.76
C THR A 90 29.61 14.04 0.51
N THR A 91 29.51 12.89 -0.12
CA THR A 91 28.22 12.22 -0.36
C THR A 91 27.94 11.24 0.77
N THR A 92 26.84 11.43 1.48
CA THR A 92 26.35 10.47 2.48
C THR A 92 25.17 9.72 1.87
N THR A 93 25.27 8.39 1.83
CA THR A 93 24.21 7.51 1.35
C THR A 93 23.62 6.73 2.52
N THR A 94 22.32 6.85 2.69
CA THR A 94 21.56 6.15 3.74
C THR A 94 20.54 5.25 3.05
N THR A 95 20.49 3.98 3.47
CA THR A 95 19.53 3.00 2.93
C THR A 95 18.58 2.56 4.02
N THR A 96 17.27 2.63 3.74
CA THR A 96 16.21 2.16 4.64
C THR A 96 15.43 1.06 3.95
N THR A 97 15.20 -0.06 4.63
CA THR A 97 14.40 -1.17 4.10
C THR A 97 13.26 -1.49 5.05
N PHE A 98 12.03 -1.50 4.53
CA PHE A 98 10.83 -1.81 5.31
C PHE A 98 9.85 -2.67 4.52
N THR A 99 8.97 -3.38 5.23
CA THR A 99 7.91 -4.18 4.60
C THR A 99 6.56 -3.50 4.83
N PRO A 100 5.73 -3.31 3.79
CA PRO A 100 4.36 -2.82 3.95
C PRO A 100 3.58 -3.62 5.00
N ALA A 101 2.89 -2.94 5.92
CA ALA A 101 2.01 -3.60 6.89
C ALA A 101 0.83 -4.32 6.22
N THR A 102 0.48 -3.93 5.00
CA THR A 102 -0.53 -4.57 4.16
C THR A 102 0.06 -5.66 3.27
N GLY A 103 -0.79 -6.57 2.80
CA GLY A 103 -0.48 -7.43 1.66
C GLY A 103 -0.48 -6.68 0.32
N LYS A 104 -0.66 -7.42 -0.77
CA LYS A 104 -0.68 -6.87 -2.15
C LYS A 104 -1.76 -5.80 -2.32
N LEU A 105 -1.37 -4.62 -2.77
CA LEU A 105 -2.29 -3.54 -3.14
C LEU A 105 -2.48 -3.48 -4.65
N GLY A 106 -3.66 -3.08 -5.13
CA GLY A 106 -3.86 -2.68 -6.53
C GLY A 106 -3.35 -1.25 -6.77
N TYR A 107 -3.05 -0.87 -8.02
CA TYR A 107 -2.49 0.46 -8.32
C TYR A 107 -3.31 1.64 -7.79
N GLY A 108 -4.65 1.56 -7.83
CA GLY A 108 -5.50 2.58 -7.20
C GLY A 108 -5.32 2.67 -5.68
N ASN A 109 -5.15 1.53 -5.00
CA ASN A 109 -4.86 1.49 -3.57
C ASN A 109 -3.45 1.99 -3.25
N VAL A 110 -2.46 1.69 -4.12
CA VAL A 110 -1.09 2.23 -4.00
C VAL A 110 -1.13 3.75 -4.08
N LYS A 111 -1.84 4.31 -5.08
CA LYS A 111 -2.02 5.75 -5.21
C LYS A 111 -2.63 6.37 -3.95
N ILE A 112 -3.74 5.81 -3.47
CA ILE A 112 -4.42 6.34 -2.28
C ILE A 112 -3.52 6.30 -1.05
N ALA A 113 -2.78 5.19 -0.86
CA ALA A 113 -1.86 5.05 0.24
C ALA A 113 -0.74 6.10 0.22
N LEU A 114 -0.09 6.26 -0.94
CA LEU A 114 1.00 7.23 -1.12
C LEU A 114 0.51 8.67 -0.96
N SER A 115 -0.64 9.03 -1.54
CA SER A 115 -1.21 10.37 -1.38
C SER A 115 -1.61 10.67 0.07
N LEU A 116 -2.15 9.70 0.81
CA LEU A 116 -2.48 9.90 2.22
C LEU A 116 -1.22 10.02 3.09
N ALA A 117 -0.17 9.26 2.78
CA ALA A 117 1.11 9.37 3.46
C ALA A 117 1.80 10.71 3.17
N GLU A 118 1.70 11.19 1.93
CA GLU A 118 2.17 12.53 1.56
C GLU A 118 1.40 13.62 2.29
N ALA A 119 0.07 13.50 2.37
CA ALA A 119 -0.74 14.46 3.11
C ALA A 119 -0.43 14.47 4.62
N SER A 120 -0.20 13.31 5.25
CA SER A 120 0.13 13.24 6.68
C SER A 120 1.51 13.84 6.99
N LEU A 121 2.50 13.65 6.11
CA LEU A 121 3.81 14.29 6.23
C LEU A 121 3.73 15.79 5.98
N ALA A 122 2.98 16.22 4.96
CA ALA A 122 2.75 17.64 4.70
C ALA A 122 1.95 18.33 5.83
N GLN A 123 1.12 17.60 6.58
CA GLN A 123 0.49 18.12 7.79
C GLN A 123 1.50 18.38 8.93
N ALA A 124 2.60 17.64 8.96
CA ALA A 124 3.73 17.88 9.86
C ALA A 124 4.75 18.89 9.29
N ASP A 125 4.40 19.61 8.21
CA ASP A 125 5.26 20.55 7.49
C ASP A 125 6.48 19.90 6.78
N ILE A 126 6.45 18.56 6.62
CA ILE A 126 7.50 17.79 5.96
C ILE A 126 7.15 17.68 4.48
N THR A 127 7.79 18.50 3.65
CA THR A 127 7.51 18.57 2.22
C THR A 127 8.44 17.73 1.34
N ASP A 128 9.58 17.33 1.89
CA ASP A 128 10.64 16.54 1.25
C ASP A 128 11.09 15.46 2.24
N PRO A 129 10.33 14.36 2.36
CA PRO A 129 10.57 13.38 3.41
C PRO A 129 11.77 12.49 3.12
N THR A 130 12.48 12.13 4.18
CA THR A 130 13.50 11.08 4.20
C THR A 130 12.85 9.70 4.12
N ALA A 131 13.63 8.69 3.74
CA ALA A 131 13.19 7.30 3.68
C ALA A 131 12.64 6.77 5.00
N THR A 132 13.17 7.25 6.13
CA THR A 132 12.70 6.86 7.47
C THR A 132 11.35 7.52 7.82
N GLU A 133 11.14 8.77 7.42
CA GLU A 133 9.84 9.45 7.57
C GLU A 133 8.77 8.83 6.67
N LEU A 134 9.15 8.41 5.44
CA LEU A 134 8.28 7.66 4.54
C LEU A 134 7.83 6.33 5.16
N GLU A 135 8.74 5.58 5.80
CA GLU A 135 8.39 4.37 6.53
C GLU A 135 7.37 4.67 7.64
N ALA A 136 7.59 5.73 8.44
CA ALA A 136 6.67 6.09 9.52
C ALA A 136 5.30 6.55 9.01
N ALA A 137 5.23 7.29 7.91
CA ALA A 137 3.96 7.69 7.31
C ALA A 137 3.17 6.52 6.75
N LEU A 138 3.86 5.50 6.23
CA LEU A 138 3.25 4.32 5.65
C LEU A 138 2.90 3.27 6.69
N ASN A 139 3.86 2.80 7.49
CA ASN A 139 3.70 1.70 8.44
C ASN A 139 3.39 2.17 9.87
N GLY A 140 3.53 3.46 10.15
CA GLY A 140 3.37 4.03 11.47
C GLY A 140 4.72 4.21 12.17
N GLY A 141 4.77 5.14 13.10
CA GLY A 141 5.97 5.52 13.83
C GLY A 141 5.79 6.84 14.55
N THR A 142 6.71 7.17 15.44
CA THR A 142 6.70 8.46 16.13
C THR A 142 7.84 9.31 15.58
N LEU A 143 7.49 10.47 15.02
CA LEU A 143 8.47 11.49 14.63
C LEU A 143 8.81 12.30 15.88
N VAL A 144 10.09 12.42 16.19
CA VAL A 144 10.62 13.32 17.20
C VAL A 144 11.19 14.52 16.47
N LEU A 145 10.57 15.67 16.67
CA LEU A 145 10.98 16.95 16.11
C LEU A 145 12.20 17.49 16.88
N ALA A 146 12.95 18.39 16.24
CA ALA A 146 14.16 19.01 16.80
C ALA A 146 13.89 19.87 18.04
N ASP A 147 12.64 20.30 18.25
CA ASP A 147 12.19 20.98 19.47
C ASP A 147 11.89 20.01 20.64
N GLY A 148 12.03 18.70 20.41
CA GLY A 148 11.71 17.63 21.36
C GLY A 148 10.24 17.18 21.34
N THR A 149 9.38 17.82 20.54
CA THR A 149 7.98 17.43 20.37
C THR A 149 7.89 16.09 19.64
N SER A 150 6.92 15.24 20.03
CA SER A 150 6.69 13.95 19.38
C SER A 150 5.36 13.95 18.63
N VAL A 151 5.38 13.61 17.34
CA VAL A 151 4.21 13.45 16.47
C VAL A 151 4.01 11.95 16.21
N ASP A 152 2.90 11.40 16.68
CA ASP A 152 2.54 10.00 16.44
C ASP A 152 1.87 9.83 15.08
N LEU A 153 2.55 9.13 14.17
CA LEU A 153 1.99 8.73 12.88
C LEU A 153 1.40 7.32 13.02
N LYS A 154 0.09 7.20 12.82
CA LYS A 154 -0.61 5.92 12.87
C LYS A 154 -0.21 4.96 11.75
N GLY A 155 0.28 5.49 10.62
CA GLY A 155 0.64 4.72 9.44
C GLY A 155 -0.55 4.38 8.57
N VAL A 156 -0.56 4.86 7.32
CA VAL A 156 -1.67 4.63 6.38
C VAL A 156 -1.88 3.14 6.07
N LEU A 157 -0.79 2.39 5.90
CA LEU A 157 -0.80 0.96 5.65
C LEU A 157 -1.18 0.18 6.90
N ALA A 158 -0.76 0.63 8.09
CA ALA A 158 -1.15 0.00 9.35
C ALA A 158 -2.65 0.13 9.60
N LEU A 159 -3.23 1.32 9.42
CA LEU A 159 -4.68 1.52 9.52
C LEU A 159 -5.44 0.70 8.47
N ARG A 160 -4.90 0.60 7.25
CA ARG A 160 -5.49 -0.26 6.21
C ARG A 160 -5.41 -1.74 6.56
N ALA A 161 -4.32 -2.19 7.17
CA ALA A 161 -4.15 -3.55 7.65
C ALA A 161 -5.10 -3.86 8.84
N ALA A 162 -5.42 -2.85 9.65
CA ALA A 162 -6.42 -2.93 10.71
C ALA A 162 -7.87 -3.04 10.20
N GLY A 163 -8.08 -2.91 8.88
CA GLY A 163 -9.39 -3.08 8.23
C GLY A 163 -10.12 -1.78 7.93
N GLU A 164 -9.51 -0.62 8.17
CA GLU A 164 -10.14 0.67 7.87
C GLU A 164 -10.22 0.92 6.35
N GLY A 165 -11.36 1.46 5.91
CA GLY A 165 -11.54 1.94 4.54
C GLY A 165 -10.78 3.25 4.29
N TRP A 166 -10.40 3.52 3.04
CA TRP A 166 -9.62 4.72 2.69
C TRP A 166 -10.23 6.04 3.15
N GLY A 167 -11.56 6.16 3.06
CA GLY A 167 -12.27 7.35 3.57
C GLY A 167 -12.23 7.47 5.09
N GLN A 168 -12.25 6.34 5.81
CA GLN A 168 -12.14 6.31 7.27
C GLN A 168 -10.72 6.69 7.71
N ILE A 169 -9.71 6.14 7.04
CA ILE A 169 -8.29 6.47 7.26
C ILE A 169 -8.07 7.96 7.07
N ALA A 170 -8.51 8.51 5.93
CA ALA A 170 -8.42 9.94 5.65
C ALA A 170 -9.09 10.77 6.75
N ASN A 171 -10.32 10.43 7.12
CA ASN A 171 -11.07 11.16 8.14
C ASN A 171 -10.45 11.05 9.54
N SER A 172 -9.90 9.89 9.90
CA SER A 172 -9.17 9.65 11.15
C SER A 172 -7.95 10.56 11.28
N MET A 173 -7.29 10.85 10.14
CA MET A 173 -6.17 11.79 10.05
C MET A 173 -6.61 13.25 9.86
N GLY A 174 -7.92 13.54 9.85
CA GLY A 174 -8.45 14.90 9.67
C GLY A 174 -8.58 15.34 8.20
N PHE A 175 -8.35 14.45 7.24
CA PHE A 175 -8.44 14.75 5.82
C PHE A 175 -9.75 14.34 5.17
N LYS A 176 -10.09 15.04 4.08
CA LYS A 176 -11.10 14.58 3.12
C LYS A 176 -10.39 13.85 1.99
N LEU A 177 -10.75 12.59 1.76
CA LEU A 177 -10.13 11.76 0.71
C LEU A 177 -10.17 12.43 -0.67
N GLY A 178 -11.27 13.13 -0.99
CA GLY A 178 -11.39 13.85 -2.27
C GLY A 178 -10.34 14.96 -2.44
N ASP A 179 -10.02 15.69 -1.37
CA ASP A 179 -9.03 16.76 -1.40
C ASP A 179 -7.61 16.18 -1.47
N VAL A 180 -7.34 15.12 -0.71
CA VAL A 180 -6.08 14.36 -0.79
C VAL A 180 -5.84 13.81 -2.19
N MET A 181 -6.88 13.30 -2.85
CA MET A 181 -6.77 12.77 -4.21
C MET A 181 -6.57 13.83 -5.28
N ARG A 182 -6.99 15.08 -5.02
CA ARG A 182 -6.74 16.20 -5.94
C ARG A 182 -5.34 16.76 -5.74
N SER A 183 -4.92 16.95 -4.49
CA SER A 183 -3.66 17.58 -4.13
C SER A 183 -3.26 17.19 -2.71
N PRO A 184 -2.52 16.07 -2.53
CA PRO A 184 -2.18 15.55 -1.20
C PRO A 184 -1.38 16.56 -0.37
N LYS A 185 -0.34 17.16 -0.96
CA LYS A 185 0.47 18.20 -0.32
C LYS A 185 -0.36 19.40 0.16
N ALA A 186 -1.27 19.89 -0.69
CA ALA A 186 -2.15 21.02 -0.34
C ALA A 186 -3.14 20.67 0.78
N ALA A 187 -3.70 19.45 0.77
CA ALA A 187 -4.59 18.97 1.82
C ALA A 187 -3.88 18.85 3.17
N GLY A 188 -2.63 18.38 3.17
CA GLY A 188 -1.75 18.33 4.33
C GLY A 188 -1.46 19.72 4.90
N SER A 189 -0.91 20.62 4.08
CA SER A 189 -0.55 21.97 4.53
C SER A 189 -1.75 22.82 4.99
N ALA A 190 -2.93 22.63 4.37
CA ALA A 190 -4.16 23.28 4.82
C ALA A 190 -4.60 22.80 6.23
N SER A 191 -4.32 21.53 6.58
CA SER A 191 -4.61 20.97 7.90
C SER A 191 -3.55 21.35 8.94
N ALA A 192 -2.28 21.50 8.53
CA ALA A 192 -1.18 22.01 9.36
C ALA A 192 -1.44 23.44 9.84
N SER A 193 -2.00 24.28 8.97
CA SER A 193 -2.34 25.69 9.26
C SER A 193 -3.32 25.85 10.44
N ALA A 194 -4.03 24.78 10.83
CA ALA A 194 -4.91 24.77 11.99
C ALA A 194 -4.21 24.32 13.30
N HIS A 195 -3.03 23.68 13.22
CA HIS A 195 -2.24 23.21 14.36
C HIS A 195 -0.79 23.69 14.17
N ALA A 196 -0.52 24.92 14.60
CA ALA A 196 0.75 25.62 14.36
C ALA A 196 1.94 24.93 15.06
N HIS A 197 2.60 24.01 14.36
CA HIS A 197 3.98 23.62 14.61
C HIS A 197 4.79 24.15 13.43
N ALA A 198 5.27 25.40 13.54
CA ALA A 198 6.03 26.04 12.48
C ALA A 198 7.41 25.37 12.34
N ASN A 199 7.73 24.92 11.12
CA ASN A 199 9.07 24.64 10.57
C ASN A 199 10.08 23.84 11.40
N VAL A 200 9.64 22.96 12.30
CA VAL A 200 10.56 22.14 13.10
C VAL A 200 10.95 20.88 12.33
N SER A 201 12.24 20.75 12.02
CA SER A 201 12.81 19.55 11.38
C SER A 201 12.64 18.31 12.26
N VAL A 202 12.49 17.13 11.68
CA VAL A 202 12.53 15.87 12.42
C VAL A 202 13.98 15.56 12.84
N ASP A 203 14.21 15.32 14.12
CA ASP A 203 15.51 14.88 14.68
C ASP A 203 15.65 13.35 14.55
N LYS A 204 14.57 12.61 14.85
CA LYS A 204 14.60 11.16 14.86
C LYS A 204 13.22 10.54 14.67
N VAL A 205 13.18 9.39 14.00
CA VAL A 205 11.99 8.53 13.94
C VAL A 205 12.15 7.35 14.89
N VAL A 206 11.11 7.04 15.67
CA VAL A 206 11.06 5.90 16.60
C VAL A 206 9.96 4.95 16.19
N PHE A 207 10.32 3.69 15.95
CA PHE A 207 9.38 2.61 15.67
C PHE A 207 9.16 1.77 16.94
N GLY A 208 7.92 1.40 17.26
CA GLY A 208 7.62 0.40 18.30
C GLY A 208 7.10 0.91 19.65
N ARG A 209 6.75 2.19 19.81
CA ARG A 209 5.89 2.62 20.94
C ARG A 209 4.43 2.46 20.55
N SER A 210 4.01 1.22 20.31
CA SER A 210 2.59 0.89 20.37
C SER A 210 2.12 1.24 21.78
N HIS A 211 1.24 2.22 21.90
CA HIS A 211 0.16 2.40 22.87
C HIS A 211 -0.21 1.17 23.75
N MET A 212 0.71 0.65 24.55
CA MET A 212 0.35 0.06 25.83
C MET A 212 0.37 1.23 26.78
N THR A 213 -0.83 1.65 27.16
CA THR A 213 -1.16 2.58 28.23
C THR A 213 0.01 2.74 29.19
N ASP A 214 0.56 3.94 29.24
CA ASP A 214 1.33 4.42 30.38
C ASP A 214 0.42 4.21 31.60
N HIS A 215 0.64 3.10 32.30
CA HIS A 215 0.02 2.81 33.58
C HIS A 215 0.93 3.53 34.58
N PRO A 216 0.55 4.70 35.10
CA PRO A 216 1.37 5.32 36.14
C PRO A 216 1.42 4.34 37.32
N SER A 217 2.65 3.92 37.63
CA SER A 217 2.94 3.13 38.81
C SER A 217 2.51 3.91 40.05
N ALA A 218 1.69 3.23 40.85
CA ALA A 218 1.58 3.30 42.29
C ALA A 218 1.92 4.64 42.97
N THR A 219 0.88 5.38 43.36
CA THR A 219 0.88 6.12 44.62
C THR A 219 -0.46 5.96 45.34
N ASP A 220 -0.35 5.49 46.58
CA ASP A 220 -1.28 5.43 47.71
C ASP A 220 -2.79 5.67 47.50
N HIS A 221 -3.58 4.63 47.80
CA HIS A 221 -4.94 4.80 48.32
C HIS A 221 -5.08 3.97 49.61
N PRO A 222 -5.05 4.59 50.81
CA PRO A 222 -5.53 3.93 52.02
C PRO A 222 -7.05 4.09 52.06
N GLY A 223 -7.78 3.00 51.84
CA GLY A 223 -9.24 3.09 51.79
C GLY A 223 -9.94 1.76 51.59
N LYS A 224 -9.81 0.89 52.59
CA LYS A 224 -10.69 -0.27 52.78
C LYS A 224 -12.15 0.20 52.85
N LEU A 225 -13.00 -0.26 51.94
CA LEU A 225 -14.44 -0.37 52.15
C LEU A 225 -14.95 -1.68 51.55
N ASP A 226 -15.90 -2.24 52.27
CA ASP A 226 -16.20 -3.66 52.39
C ASP A 226 -16.92 -4.29 51.18
N PHE A 227 -16.70 -5.60 51.02
CA PHE A 227 -17.52 -6.48 50.17
C PHE A 227 -18.97 -6.49 50.64
N ALA A 228 -19.89 -5.89 49.87
CA ALA A 228 -21.30 -6.27 49.87
C ALA A 228 -22.00 -5.76 48.60
N GLY A 229 -22.51 -6.68 47.78
CA GLY A 229 -23.46 -6.37 46.71
C GLY A 229 -23.03 -6.87 45.34
N LYS A 230 -23.34 -8.13 45.03
CA LYS A 230 -23.49 -8.57 43.64
C LYS A 230 -24.63 -7.75 43.01
N PRO A 231 -24.43 -7.06 41.87
CA PRO A 231 -25.56 -6.69 41.02
C PRO A 231 -25.92 -7.91 40.17
N ASP A 232 -27.16 -8.35 40.33
CA ASP A 232 -27.82 -9.30 39.45
C ASP A 232 -27.74 -8.81 38.00
N PHE A 233 -27.30 -9.67 37.07
CA PHE A 233 -27.30 -9.38 35.63
C PHE A 233 -28.75 -9.41 35.11
N ALA A 234 -29.50 -8.35 35.41
CA ALA A 234 -30.81 -8.10 34.83
C ALA A 234 -30.63 -7.39 33.46
N GLY A 235 -31.06 -8.08 32.40
CA GLY A 235 -31.35 -7.46 31.11
C GLY A 235 -30.26 -7.60 30.05
N LYS A 236 -30.16 -8.78 29.41
CA LYS A 236 -29.62 -8.84 28.05
C LYS A 236 -30.55 -8.00 27.15
N PRO A 237 -30.07 -6.98 26.42
CA PRO A 237 -30.88 -6.37 25.39
C PRO A 237 -31.17 -7.43 24.33
N THR A 238 -32.45 -7.79 24.16
CA THR A 238 -32.91 -8.57 23.01
C THR A 238 -32.59 -7.78 21.75
N LEU A 239 -31.78 -8.39 20.88
CA LEU A 239 -31.52 -7.89 19.54
C LEU A 239 -32.86 -7.71 18.80
N PRO A 240 -33.19 -6.54 18.25
CA PRO A 240 -34.37 -6.41 17.41
C PRO A 240 -34.25 -7.33 16.19
N ASP A 241 -35.36 -7.95 15.82
CA ASP A 241 -35.43 -8.85 14.67
C ASP A 241 -34.89 -8.17 13.40
N ARG A 242 -34.07 -8.92 12.68
CA ARG A 242 -33.49 -8.49 11.40
C ARG A 242 -34.65 -8.10 10.47
N PRO A 243 -34.64 -6.89 9.88
CA PRO A 243 -35.63 -6.52 8.87
C PRO A 243 -35.62 -7.56 7.74
N GLN A 244 -36.80 -8.06 7.38
CA GLN A 244 -36.98 -8.93 6.23
C GLN A 244 -36.45 -8.22 5.00
N VAL A 245 -35.51 -8.86 4.29
CA VAL A 245 -35.00 -8.38 3.00
C VAL A 245 -36.20 -8.38 2.04
N PRO A 246 -36.60 -7.23 1.46
CA PRO A 246 -37.65 -7.21 0.46
C PRO A 246 -37.31 -8.16 -0.69
N ASP A 247 -38.31 -8.89 -1.18
CA ASP A 247 -38.12 -9.80 -2.32
C ASP A 247 -37.48 -9.06 -3.50
N ARG A 248 -36.48 -9.72 -4.08
CA ARG A 248 -35.73 -9.22 -5.22
C ARG A 248 -36.70 -8.93 -6.37
N PRO A 249 -36.73 -7.72 -6.94
CA PRO A 249 -37.54 -7.44 -8.12
C PRO A 249 -37.21 -8.44 -9.22
N GLN A 250 -38.24 -9.01 -9.87
CA GLN A 250 -38.00 -9.86 -11.03
C GLN A 250 -37.37 -9.02 -12.13
N ILE A 251 -36.20 -9.48 -12.60
CA ILE A 251 -35.53 -8.91 -13.77
C ILE A 251 -36.43 -9.24 -14.97
N PRO A 252 -36.92 -8.25 -15.73
CA PRO A 252 -37.66 -8.51 -16.96
C PRO A 252 -36.80 -9.34 -17.92
N ASP A 253 -37.41 -10.28 -18.62
CA ASP A 253 -36.71 -11.09 -19.62
C ASP A 253 -36.03 -10.20 -20.66
N ARG A 254 -34.78 -10.57 -20.96
CA ARG A 254 -33.94 -9.87 -21.93
C ARG A 254 -34.66 -9.87 -23.30
N PRO A 255 -34.83 -8.72 -23.96
CA PRO A 255 -35.35 -8.68 -25.32
C PRO A 255 -34.51 -9.58 -26.22
N GLN A 256 -35.16 -10.43 -27.01
CA GLN A 256 -34.48 -11.23 -28.03
C GLN A 256 -33.88 -10.27 -29.06
N ILE A 257 -32.55 -10.35 -29.23
CA ILE A 257 -31.84 -9.64 -30.29
C ILE A 257 -32.29 -10.27 -31.61
N PRO A 258 -32.88 -9.51 -32.55
CA PRO A 258 -33.20 -10.05 -33.87
C PRO A 258 -31.93 -10.56 -34.55
N ASP A 259 -31.99 -11.77 -35.13
CA ASP A 259 -30.87 -12.34 -35.87
C ASP A 259 -30.43 -11.41 -36.99
N HIS A 260 -29.13 -11.12 -36.99
CA HIS A 260 -28.48 -10.29 -37.99
C HIS A 260 -28.55 -11.02 -39.35
N PRO A 261 -29.07 -10.41 -40.43
CA PRO A 261 -29.02 -11.05 -41.73
C PRO A 261 -27.55 -11.25 -42.14
N THR A 262 -27.19 -12.51 -42.37
CA THR A 262 -25.89 -12.92 -42.91
C THR A 262 -25.62 -12.14 -44.19
N ARG A 263 -24.52 -11.39 -44.18
CA ARG A 263 -24.00 -10.62 -45.32
C ARG A 263 -23.91 -11.53 -46.54
N ALA A 264 -24.75 -11.24 -47.53
CA ALA A 264 -24.70 -11.87 -48.85
C ALA A 264 -23.28 -11.76 -49.42
N GLY A 265 -22.80 -12.88 -49.96
CA GLY A 265 -21.48 -13.03 -50.53
C GLY A 265 -21.17 -11.94 -51.56
N ARG A 266 -19.96 -11.40 -51.47
CA ARG A 266 -19.37 -10.60 -52.54
C ARG A 266 -18.84 -11.57 -53.60
N PRO A 267 -19.37 -11.57 -54.84
CA PRO A 267 -18.81 -12.38 -55.92
C PRO A 267 -17.48 -11.79 -56.37
N GLY A 268 -16.57 -12.66 -56.80
CA GLY A 268 -15.24 -12.30 -57.29
C GLY A 268 -15.25 -11.55 -58.63
N GLY A 269 -14.12 -10.91 -58.91
CA GLY A 269 -13.81 -10.10 -60.09
C GLY A 269 -12.69 -9.13 -59.76
#